data_AF-A0A4P7HKT5-F1
#
_entry.id   AF-A0A4P7HKT5-F1
#
_cell.length_a   1.000
_cell.length_b   1.000
_cell.length_c   1.000
_cell.angle_alpha   90.00
_cell.angle_beta   90.00
_cell.angle_gamma   90.00
#
_symmetry.space_group_name_H-M   'P 1'
#
loop_
_entity.id
_entity.type
_entity.pdbx_description
1 polymer ?
#
loop_
_entity_poly.entity_id
_entity_poly.type
_entity_poly.pdbx_seq_one_letter_code
_entity_poly.pdbx_strand_id
1 'polypeptide(L)'
;MTDRPTHRTRAALLALALSALPLAAAAQSQPLSASDWLSGSVRGPVRESSAWRPGDAPPPDRPGARPEAVATSGAVGTVQVTRLDQGDPDQTGTQSPRRAGLPVDLWAGSDPQRLAEMVLATPARLPSMQALLRRVLTAQLAPPSGDSAEGAARGRLFLARADRLLDMGALDEAQALLVAAGPGQPEIFRRMFDIALLEGDEGRACAIMNGTPGIAPSFAARIFCLAQTGDWAAAAVSLHGAEALGLIDERQAILLTHFLDDAFVDSPDLLEPAERMTPLEFRIHEAVGQPLPTLPLPVAFAQSDLRLNSGFKARLDAAERLARSGALPPASLRQIYGEQRPAASGGVWERAGVMRTLEAALAGGDLTQALPRAFDEFRAVGMADLLAGMIAADLPADPARDIPDPRAAEIAGLLRAFAGLPGTAVPEPAPELAAPVPPPPAAQRGEALLGAMTDIDAGLEGDLARAARGIAMLRALGLAEDADRAQTQIALLPQMAATP
;
A
#
# COMPACT_ATOMS: atom_id res chain seq x y z
N MET A 1 16.51 23.58 -81.04
CA MET A 1 15.86 22.26 -81.13
C MET A 1 14.73 22.28 -80.11
N THR A 2 13.53 22.71 -80.53
CA THR A 2 12.41 21.85 -81.01
C THR A 2 11.82 21.06 -79.83
N ASP A 3 10.54 21.09 -79.49
CA ASP A 3 9.36 21.71 -80.09
C ASP A 3 8.23 21.71 -79.03
N ARG A 4 7.27 22.62 -79.17
CA ARG A 4 5.94 22.61 -78.54
C ARG A 4 4.99 21.78 -79.48
N PRO A 5 3.63 21.86 -79.48
CA PRO A 5 2.55 21.96 -78.47
C PRO A 5 1.31 21.05 -78.82
N THR A 6 0.14 21.35 -78.21
CA THR A 6 -1.27 21.25 -78.71
C THR A 6 -2.16 20.13 -78.13
N HIS A 7 -3.45 20.30 -77.78
CA HIS A 7 -4.58 21.04 -78.40
C HIS A 7 -5.69 21.42 -77.33
N ARG A 8 -6.21 22.66 -77.27
CA ARG A 8 -7.45 23.27 -77.86
C ARG A 8 -8.67 23.36 -76.90
N THR A 9 -9.03 24.54 -76.37
CA THR A 9 -10.04 25.58 -76.85
C THR A 9 -11.51 25.12 -76.84
N ARG A 10 -12.48 25.82 -76.22
CA ARG A 10 -13.16 27.09 -76.63
C ARG A 10 -13.95 27.67 -75.41
N ALA A 11 -13.83 28.94 -75.01
CA ALA A 11 -14.58 30.14 -75.47
C ALA A 11 -16.12 29.97 -75.38
N ALA A 12 -16.95 30.87 -74.81
CA ALA A 12 -16.92 32.32 -74.92
C ALA A 12 -18.05 33.01 -74.07
N LEU A 13 -17.84 34.29 -73.69
CA LEU A 13 -18.81 35.44 -73.66
C LEU A 13 -19.95 35.39 -72.60
N LEU A 14 -20.43 36.45 -71.92
CA LEU A 14 -20.50 37.91 -72.05
C LEU A 14 -20.88 38.45 -70.62
N ALA A 15 -20.28 39.51 -70.06
CA ALA A 15 -20.80 40.90 -69.98
C ALA A 15 -22.24 41.03 -69.39
N LEU A 16 -22.67 42.02 -68.58
CA LEU A 16 -22.14 43.20 -67.89
C LEU A 16 -23.38 43.83 -67.19
N ALA A 17 -23.33 44.20 -65.91
CA ALA A 17 -24.16 45.24 -65.24
C ALA A 17 -23.86 45.16 -63.73
N LEU A 18 -23.04 46.05 -63.12
CA LEU A 18 -23.37 47.42 -62.67
C LEU A 18 -24.82 47.53 -62.12
N SER A 19 -25.14 48.04 -60.93
CA SER A 19 -24.40 48.78 -59.89
C SER A 19 -25.46 49.25 -58.87
N ALA A 20 -25.22 49.15 -57.55
CA ALA A 20 -25.72 50.08 -56.52
C ALA A 20 -25.26 49.69 -55.09
N LEU A 21 -24.78 50.70 -54.36
CA LEU A 21 -24.34 50.84 -52.94
C LEU A 21 -25.40 50.42 -51.89
N PRO A 22 -25.17 50.42 -50.54
CA PRO A 22 -24.10 51.06 -49.74
C PRO A 22 -23.51 50.25 -48.55
N LEU A 23 -22.50 50.83 -47.86
CA LEU A 23 -22.06 50.43 -46.52
C LEU A 23 -23.17 50.68 -45.47
N ALA A 24 -23.40 49.72 -44.59
CA ALA A 24 -24.10 49.91 -43.32
C ALA A 24 -23.46 49.07 -42.20
N ALA A 25 -23.43 49.67 -41.01
CA ALA A 25 -22.75 49.25 -39.79
C ALA A 25 -23.05 47.80 -39.33
N ALA A 26 -21.99 47.11 -38.87
CA ALA A 26 -22.15 45.87 -38.12
C ALA A 26 -22.60 46.20 -36.68
N ALA A 27 -23.89 46.01 -36.41
CA ALA A 27 -24.41 45.89 -35.06
C ALA A 27 -24.00 44.53 -34.47
N GLN A 28 -23.60 44.53 -33.20
CA GLN A 28 -23.24 43.34 -32.43
C GLN A 28 -24.43 42.37 -32.34
N SER A 29 -24.24 41.15 -32.87
CA SER A 29 -25.15 40.02 -32.65
C SER A 29 -24.79 39.31 -31.34
N GLN A 30 -25.75 39.24 -30.41
CA GLN A 30 -25.74 38.26 -29.33
C GLN A 30 -25.71 36.83 -29.91
N PRO A 31 -24.98 35.89 -29.28
CA PRO A 31 -24.85 34.54 -29.82
C PRO A 31 -26.19 33.83 -29.78
N LEU A 32 -26.59 33.32 -30.96
CA LEU A 32 -27.77 32.52 -31.19
C LEU A 32 -27.69 31.23 -30.39
N SER A 33 -28.63 31.04 -29.47
CA SER A 33 -28.87 29.75 -28.81
C SER A 33 -29.21 28.70 -29.86
N ALA A 34 -28.33 27.72 -30.01
CA ALA A 34 -28.53 26.58 -30.89
C ALA A 34 -29.66 25.68 -30.36
N SER A 35 -30.88 25.84 -30.89
CA SER A 35 -31.82 24.74 -31.23
C SER A 35 -33.20 25.27 -31.61
N ASP A 36 -33.40 25.46 -32.91
CA ASP A 36 -34.64 25.94 -33.57
C ASP A 36 -35.58 24.79 -34.03
N TRP A 37 -35.45 23.59 -33.44
CA TRP A 37 -36.18 22.38 -33.87
C TRP A 37 -37.09 21.78 -32.78
N LEU A 38 -37.31 22.48 -31.67
CA LEU A 38 -38.18 22.03 -30.57
C LEU A 38 -39.54 22.75 -30.50
N SER A 39 -39.97 23.37 -31.59
CA SER A 39 -41.29 24.00 -31.72
C SER A 39 -42.29 23.07 -32.41
N GLY A 40 -42.88 22.19 -31.61
CA GLY A 40 -44.25 21.71 -31.82
C GLY A 40 -44.45 20.29 -32.34
N SER A 41 -44.55 19.32 -31.41
CA SER A 41 -45.71 18.40 -31.27
C SER A 41 -45.35 17.14 -30.46
N VAL A 42 -45.04 17.32 -29.16
CA VAL A 42 -45.25 16.27 -28.16
C VAL A 42 -45.74 16.97 -26.88
N ARG A 43 -47.05 16.87 -26.60
CA ARG A 43 -47.55 17.10 -25.24
C ARG A 43 -47.16 15.88 -24.42
N GLY A 44 -46.07 15.99 -23.67
CA GLY A 44 -45.79 15.03 -22.60
C GLY A 44 -46.95 15.04 -21.58
N PRO A 45 -47.22 13.93 -20.88
CA PRO A 45 -48.21 13.94 -19.82
C PRO A 45 -47.88 15.05 -18.82
N VAL A 46 -48.91 15.67 -18.25
CA VAL A 46 -48.76 16.68 -17.21
C VAL A 46 -47.85 16.08 -16.14
N ARG A 47 -46.64 16.62 -15.97
CA ARG A 47 -45.83 16.30 -14.80
C ARG A 47 -46.60 16.83 -13.61
N GLU A 48 -47.34 15.95 -12.95
CA GLU A 48 -47.76 16.17 -11.58
C GLU A 48 -46.49 16.30 -10.76
N SER A 49 -46.07 17.54 -10.51
CA SER A 49 -45.06 17.81 -9.51
C SER A 49 -45.61 17.31 -8.18
N SER A 50 -45.08 16.21 -7.65
CA SER A 50 -45.42 15.68 -6.33
C SER A 50 -44.86 16.52 -5.18
N ALA A 51 -44.58 17.81 -5.41
CA ALA A 51 -44.05 18.72 -4.42
C ALA A 51 -45.21 19.38 -3.67
N TRP A 52 -45.59 18.75 -2.57
CA TRP A 52 -46.40 19.36 -1.51
C TRP A 52 -45.72 20.65 -1.01
N ARG A 53 -46.44 21.78 -1.01
CA ARG A 53 -45.91 23.03 -0.44
C ARG A 53 -46.25 23.10 1.06
N PRO A 54 -45.39 23.72 1.89
CA PRO A 54 -45.75 23.99 3.28
C PRO A 54 -47.03 24.86 3.34
N GLY A 55 -48.11 24.30 3.88
CA GLY A 55 -49.40 25.00 4.06
C GLY A 55 -50.59 24.43 3.26
N ASP A 56 -50.38 23.46 2.37
CA ASP A 56 -51.50 22.81 1.66
C ASP A 56 -52.32 21.88 2.61
N ALA A 57 -53.59 21.61 2.29
CA ALA A 57 -54.49 20.76 3.10
C ALA A 57 -54.46 19.29 2.62
N PRO A 58 -54.07 18.30 3.46
CA PRO A 58 -53.80 16.93 3.00
C PRO A 58 -54.98 16.29 2.25
N PRO A 59 -54.75 15.37 1.30
CA PRO A 59 -55.83 14.68 0.60
C PRO A 59 -56.67 13.84 1.59
N PRO A 60 -57.99 13.75 1.38
CA PRO A 60 -58.92 13.14 2.34
C PRO A 60 -58.73 11.63 2.56
N ASP A 61 -58.00 10.93 1.68
CA ASP A 61 -57.88 9.46 1.71
C ASP A 61 -56.52 8.92 2.22
N ARG A 62 -55.76 9.72 2.99
CA ARG A 62 -54.49 9.25 3.56
C ARG A 62 -54.71 8.51 4.89
N PRO A 63 -54.25 7.25 5.04
CA PRO A 63 -54.18 6.61 6.34
C PRO A 63 -53.32 7.47 7.26
N GLY A 64 -53.81 7.77 8.47
CA GLY A 64 -53.13 8.66 9.41
C GLY A 64 -51.66 8.27 9.57
N ALA A 65 -50.76 9.20 9.23
CA ALA A 65 -49.33 9.02 9.47
C ALA A 65 -49.13 8.81 10.97
N ARG A 66 -48.70 7.61 11.37
CA ARG A 66 -48.08 7.45 12.68
C ARG A 66 -46.84 8.35 12.68
N PRO A 67 -46.66 9.26 13.65
CA PRO A 67 -45.46 10.06 13.68
C PRO A 67 -44.27 9.11 13.79
N GLU A 68 -43.45 9.06 12.73
CA GLU A 68 -42.12 8.48 12.83
C GLU A 68 -41.34 9.28 13.88
N ALA A 69 -40.48 8.57 14.63
CA ALA A 69 -39.68 9.19 15.66
C ALA A 69 -38.81 10.31 15.05
N VAL A 70 -39.15 11.56 15.38
CA VAL A 70 -38.30 12.71 15.07
C VAL A 70 -37.08 12.66 15.97
N ALA A 71 -35.92 13.00 15.40
CA ALA A 71 -34.65 13.01 16.11
C ALA A 71 -34.76 13.84 17.40
N THR A 72 -34.34 13.26 18.52
CA THR A 72 -34.41 13.87 19.86
C THR A 72 -33.35 14.96 20.07
N SER A 73 -32.40 15.13 19.14
CA SER A 73 -31.41 16.21 19.15
C SER A 73 -30.94 16.57 17.74
N GLY A 74 -30.38 17.78 17.59
CA GLY A 74 -29.65 18.23 16.40
C GLY A 74 -28.16 17.89 16.41
N ALA A 75 -27.73 16.96 17.28
CA ALA A 75 -26.36 16.45 17.25
C ALA A 75 -26.14 15.76 15.90
N VAL A 76 -25.05 16.10 15.22
CA VAL A 76 -24.66 15.44 13.97
C VAL A 76 -24.29 14.00 14.33
N GLY A 77 -25.20 13.06 14.03
CA GLY A 77 -24.85 11.64 14.02
C GLY A 77 -23.74 11.40 13.00
N THR A 78 -22.93 10.37 13.20
CA THR A 78 -21.91 9.99 12.22
C THR A 78 -22.58 9.72 10.87
N VAL A 79 -22.32 10.60 9.89
CA VAL A 79 -22.88 10.47 8.54
C VAL A 79 -22.11 9.35 7.85
N GLN A 80 -22.70 8.16 7.84
CA GLN A 80 -22.20 7.03 7.08
C GLN A 80 -22.80 7.06 5.68
N VAL A 81 -21.98 7.38 4.68
CA VAL A 81 -22.37 7.30 3.27
C VAL A 81 -21.86 5.99 2.72
N THR A 82 -22.69 4.95 2.75
CA THR A 82 -22.45 3.76 1.94
C THR A 82 -23.22 3.92 0.65
N ARG A 83 -22.54 3.84 -0.50
CA ARG A 83 -23.29 3.74 -1.76
C ARG A 83 -24.03 2.40 -1.79
N LEU A 84 -25.25 2.41 -2.31
CA LEU A 84 -26.14 1.23 -2.37
C LEU A 84 -25.54 0.06 -3.17
N ASP A 85 -24.44 0.27 -3.91
CA ASP A 85 -23.72 -0.67 -4.75
C ASP A 85 -22.40 -1.22 -4.16
N GLN A 86 -21.97 -0.76 -2.98
CA GLN A 86 -20.72 -1.24 -2.36
C GLN A 86 -20.98 -2.33 -1.31
N GLY A 87 -20.33 -3.48 -1.49
CA GLY A 87 -20.32 -4.60 -0.55
C GLY A 87 -19.64 -4.24 0.79
N ASP A 88 -19.55 -5.21 1.70
CA ASP A 88 -18.81 -5.01 2.95
C ASP A 88 -17.30 -4.92 2.67
N PRO A 89 -16.62 -3.79 2.97
CA PRO A 89 -15.18 -3.67 2.74
C PRO A 89 -14.38 -4.75 3.46
N ASP A 90 -14.85 -5.27 4.60
CA ASP A 90 -14.17 -6.34 5.35
C ASP A 90 -14.07 -7.65 4.56
N GLN A 91 -14.92 -7.84 3.55
CA GLN A 91 -14.83 -8.97 2.64
C GLN A 91 -13.68 -8.85 1.62
N THR A 92 -13.21 -7.62 1.36
CA THR A 92 -12.29 -7.32 0.26
C THR A 92 -10.94 -8.03 0.44
N GLY A 93 -10.37 -8.49 -0.67
CA GLY A 93 -9.04 -9.08 -0.74
C GLY A 93 -8.54 -9.15 -2.18
N THR A 94 -7.24 -9.33 -2.34
CA THR A 94 -6.55 -9.42 -3.65
C THR A 94 -6.30 -10.86 -4.08
N GLN A 95 -6.55 -11.83 -3.19
CA GLN A 95 -6.45 -13.26 -3.47
C GLN A 95 -7.59 -14.07 -2.84
N SER A 96 -7.96 -15.18 -3.49
CA SER A 96 -9.01 -16.07 -2.98
C SER A 96 -8.55 -16.83 -1.73
N PRO A 97 -9.48 -17.25 -0.84
CA PRO A 97 -9.16 -18.07 0.33
C PRO A 97 -8.33 -19.32 -0.02
N ARG A 98 -8.67 -19.98 -1.13
CA ARG A 98 -7.96 -21.17 -1.61
C ARG A 98 -6.51 -20.87 -1.95
N ARG A 99 -6.23 -19.77 -2.66
CA ARG A 99 -4.85 -19.35 -2.98
C ARG A 99 -4.10 -18.96 -1.71
N ALA A 100 -4.78 -18.34 -0.77
CA ALA A 100 -4.23 -17.99 0.53
C ALA A 100 -4.00 -19.20 1.44
N GLY A 101 -4.57 -20.37 1.14
CA GLY A 101 -4.55 -21.53 2.04
C GLY A 101 -5.34 -21.31 3.33
N LEU A 102 -6.35 -20.43 3.31
CA LEU A 102 -7.14 -20.03 4.48
C LEU A 102 -8.61 -20.46 4.32
N PRO A 103 -9.29 -20.82 5.43
CA PRO A 103 -10.72 -21.08 5.40
C PRO A 103 -11.50 -19.78 5.15
N VAL A 104 -12.55 -19.83 4.32
CA VAL A 104 -13.36 -18.65 3.97
C VAL A 104 -14.04 -18.01 5.18
N ASP A 105 -14.38 -18.84 6.18
CA ASP A 105 -15.03 -18.50 7.44
C ASP A 105 -14.03 -18.20 8.57
N LEU A 106 -12.79 -17.79 8.26
CA LEU A 106 -11.75 -17.53 9.26
C LEU A 106 -12.21 -16.57 10.37
N TRP A 107 -12.97 -15.53 10.01
CA TRP A 107 -13.47 -14.49 10.92
C TRP A 107 -14.84 -14.84 11.55
N ALA A 108 -15.34 -16.07 11.36
CA ALA A 108 -16.64 -16.45 11.87
C ALA A 108 -16.69 -16.46 13.41
N GLY A 109 -17.71 -15.79 13.95
CA GLY A 109 -17.93 -15.66 15.40
C GLY A 109 -16.97 -14.71 16.12
N SER A 110 -16.19 -13.94 15.37
CA SER A 110 -15.23 -12.95 15.89
C SER A 110 -15.86 -11.55 16.04
N ASP A 111 -15.33 -10.77 16.98
CA ASP A 111 -15.65 -9.35 17.10
C ASP A 111 -14.74 -8.52 16.15
N PRO A 112 -15.31 -7.69 15.24
CA PRO A 112 -14.51 -6.96 14.25
C PRO A 112 -13.49 -6.01 14.88
N GLN A 113 -13.84 -5.39 16.02
CA GLN A 113 -12.95 -4.45 16.71
C GLN A 113 -11.79 -5.20 17.36
N ARG A 114 -12.06 -6.30 18.06
CA ARG A 114 -11.01 -7.13 18.64
C ARG A 114 -10.06 -7.67 17.57
N LEU A 115 -10.58 -8.13 16.43
CA LEU A 115 -9.75 -8.59 15.32
C LEU A 115 -8.86 -7.47 14.76
N ALA A 116 -9.41 -6.27 14.56
CA ALA A 116 -8.65 -5.13 14.07
C ALA A 116 -7.47 -4.79 15.01
N GLU A 117 -7.70 -4.78 16.32
CA GLU A 117 -6.64 -4.58 17.32
C GLU A 117 -5.59 -5.69 17.28
N MET A 118 -6.02 -6.96 17.18
CA MET A 118 -5.10 -8.10 17.09
C MET A 118 -4.28 -8.07 15.80
N VAL A 119 -4.89 -7.72 14.66
CA VAL A 119 -4.20 -7.60 13.37
C VAL A 119 -3.07 -6.57 13.46
N LEU A 120 -3.34 -5.41 14.03
CA LEU A 120 -2.34 -4.35 14.21
C LEU A 120 -1.23 -4.76 15.18
N ALA A 121 -1.57 -5.50 16.25
CA ALA A 121 -0.64 -5.89 17.29
C ALA A 121 0.17 -7.17 17.02
N THR A 122 -0.25 -8.01 16.06
CA THR A 122 0.37 -9.33 15.85
C THR A 122 1.79 -9.18 15.30
N PRO A 123 2.83 -9.61 16.05
CA PRO A 123 4.19 -9.61 15.55
C PRO A 123 4.37 -10.73 14.51
N ALA A 124 5.26 -10.50 13.56
CA ALA A 124 5.64 -11.48 12.55
C ALA A 124 7.09 -11.22 12.14
N ARG A 125 8.05 -11.63 12.98
CA ARG A 125 9.48 -11.43 12.67
C ARG A 125 10.08 -12.61 11.90
N LEU A 126 9.61 -13.84 12.12
CA LEU A 126 10.02 -15.00 11.34
C LEU A 126 9.54 -14.89 9.88
N PRO A 127 10.35 -15.25 8.87
CA PRO A 127 9.94 -15.17 7.46
C PRO A 127 8.67 -15.97 7.14
N SER A 128 8.48 -17.14 7.76
CA SER A 128 7.24 -17.93 7.64
C SER A 128 6.02 -17.20 8.19
N MET A 129 6.14 -16.55 9.35
CA MET A 129 5.06 -15.78 9.96
C MET A 129 4.76 -14.50 9.20
N GLN A 130 5.78 -13.85 8.62
CA GLN A 130 5.58 -12.72 7.71
C GLN A 130 4.76 -13.13 6.48
N ALA A 131 5.11 -14.26 5.85
CA ALA A 131 4.38 -14.78 4.69
C ALA A 131 2.93 -15.18 5.04
N LEU A 132 2.72 -15.83 6.19
CA LEU A 132 1.39 -16.17 6.69
C LEU A 132 0.58 -14.91 6.99
N LEU A 133 1.15 -13.92 7.68
CA LEU A 133 0.47 -12.66 7.97
C LEU A 133 0.03 -11.97 6.68
N ARG A 134 0.92 -11.79 5.71
CA ARG A 134 0.56 -11.18 4.40
C ARG A 134 -0.57 -11.93 3.70
N ARG A 135 -0.57 -13.27 3.73
CA ARG A 135 -1.68 -14.06 3.18
C ARG A 135 -3.01 -13.79 3.89
N VAL A 136 -3.00 -13.66 5.22
CA VAL A 136 -4.18 -13.29 6.03
C VAL A 136 -4.65 -11.87 5.70
N LEU A 137 -3.73 -10.91 5.61
CA LEU A 137 -4.04 -9.50 5.35
C LEU A 137 -4.55 -9.24 3.93
N THR A 138 -4.29 -10.11 2.96
CA THR A 138 -4.65 -9.92 1.55
C THR A 138 -5.76 -10.86 1.05
N ALA A 139 -6.16 -11.86 1.84
CA ALA A 139 -7.21 -12.81 1.45
C ALA A 139 -8.61 -12.19 1.42
N GLN A 140 -9.44 -12.62 0.46
CA GLN A 140 -10.86 -12.29 0.39
C GLN A 140 -11.65 -13.25 1.28
N LEU A 141 -11.97 -12.84 2.51
CA LEU A 141 -12.58 -13.69 3.54
C LEU A 141 -14.02 -13.25 3.84
N ALA A 142 -14.87 -14.12 4.35
CA ALA A 142 -16.21 -13.70 4.80
C ALA A 142 -16.07 -12.70 5.97
N PRO A 143 -16.83 -11.59 5.98
CA PRO A 143 -16.74 -10.61 7.05
C PRO A 143 -17.17 -11.23 8.40
N PRO A 144 -16.65 -10.72 9.53
CA PRO A 144 -17.06 -11.16 10.86
C PRO A 144 -18.57 -10.97 11.06
N SER A 145 -19.24 -11.98 11.61
CA SER A 145 -20.70 -12.07 11.73
C SER A 145 -21.23 -11.95 13.17
N GLY A 146 -20.50 -11.26 14.05
CA GLY A 146 -20.88 -11.10 15.47
C GLY A 146 -21.98 -10.06 15.71
N ASP A 147 -22.64 -10.15 16.87
CA ASP A 147 -23.76 -9.28 17.29
C ASP A 147 -23.39 -7.77 17.39
N SER A 148 -22.09 -7.43 17.37
CA SER A 148 -21.54 -6.06 17.39
C SER A 148 -21.39 -5.42 16.00
N ALA A 149 -21.77 -6.12 14.91
CA ALA A 149 -21.57 -5.68 13.53
C ALA A 149 -22.52 -4.56 13.03
N GLU A 150 -23.21 -3.84 13.92
CA GLU A 150 -24.08 -2.72 13.54
C GLU A 150 -23.28 -1.44 13.26
N GLY A 151 -23.21 -1.04 11.99
CA GLY A 151 -22.96 0.32 11.49
C GLY A 151 -21.56 0.95 11.67
N ALA A 152 -20.93 0.83 12.85
CA ALA A 152 -19.66 1.49 13.19
C ALA A 152 -18.43 0.55 13.16
N ALA A 153 -18.66 -0.75 13.00
CA ALA A 153 -17.62 -1.77 12.90
C ALA A 153 -17.27 -2.14 11.44
N ARG A 154 -18.16 -1.84 10.48
CA ARG A 154 -18.02 -2.21 9.07
C ARG A 154 -16.82 -1.53 8.41
N GLY A 155 -15.94 -2.30 7.78
CA GLY A 155 -14.72 -1.82 7.14
C GLY A 155 -13.56 -1.52 8.11
N ARG A 156 -13.74 -1.70 9.42
CA ARG A 156 -12.67 -1.47 10.41
C ARG A 156 -11.58 -2.51 10.28
N LEU A 157 -11.95 -3.78 10.12
CA LEU A 157 -10.98 -4.86 9.94
C LEU A 157 -10.23 -4.68 8.61
N PHE A 158 -10.91 -4.24 7.56
CA PHE A 158 -10.32 -3.88 6.28
C PHE A 158 -9.24 -2.79 6.44
N LEU A 159 -9.56 -1.67 7.09
CA LEU A 159 -8.58 -0.60 7.32
C LEU A 159 -7.42 -1.08 8.19
N ALA A 160 -7.68 -1.87 9.24
CA ALA A 160 -6.62 -2.44 10.07
C ALA A 160 -5.69 -3.36 9.27
N ARG A 161 -6.21 -4.12 8.30
CA ARG A 161 -5.39 -4.93 7.39
C ARG A 161 -4.51 -4.09 6.48
N ALA A 162 -5.05 -2.99 5.92
CA ALA A 162 -4.28 -2.06 5.09
C ALA A 162 -3.21 -1.31 5.90
N ASP A 163 -3.57 -0.83 7.09
CA ASP A 163 -2.67 -0.15 8.02
C ASP A 163 -1.55 -1.11 8.47
N ARG A 164 -1.88 -2.38 8.73
CA ARG A 164 -0.87 -3.39 9.06
C ARG A 164 0.11 -3.66 7.90
N LEU A 165 -0.36 -3.66 6.65
CA LEU A 165 0.52 -3.78 5.48
C LEU A 165 1.45 -2.55 5.35
N LEU A 166 0.93 -1.34 5.59
CA LEU A 166 1.73 -0.12 5.65
C LEU A 166 2.82 -0.17 6.73
N ASP A 167 2.48 -0.62 7.94
CA ASP A 167 3.43 -0.79 9.04
C ASP A 167 4.53 -1.81 8.71
N MET A 168 4.25 -2.79 7.86
CA MET A 168 5.22 -3.75 7.35
C MET A 168 6.09 -3.18 6.22
N GLY A 169 5.75 -2.02 5.66
CA GLY A 169 6.37 -1.44 4.46
C GLY A 169 5.87 -2.05 3.14
N ALA A 170 4.81 -2.87 3.20
CA ALA A 170 4.23 -3.61 2.08
C ALA A 170 3.25 -2.73 1.27
N LEU A 171 3.76 -1.64 0.70
CA LEU A 171 2.97 -0.59 0.05
C LEU A 171 2.22 -1.11 -1.19
N ASP A 172 2.86 -1.90 -2.05
CA ASP A 172 2.22 -2.50 -3.23
C ASP A 172 0.98 -3.34 -2.85
N GLU A 173 1.11 -4.15 -1.78
CA GLU A 173 0.04 -5.03 -1.31
C GLU A 173 -1.09 -4.23 -0.63
N ALA A 174 -0.72 -3.20 0.15
CA ALA A 174 -1.68 -2.27 0.74
C ALA A 174 -2.46 -1.51 -0.35
N GLN A 175 -1.76 -1.00 -1.37
CA GLN A 175 -2.35 -0.29 -2.49
C GLN A 175 -3.30 -1.19 -3.28
N ALA A 176 -2.89 -2.43 -3.58
CA ALA A 176 -3.74 -3.39 -4.27
C ALA A 176 -5.03 -3.70 -3.47
N LEU A 177 -4.93 -3.82 -2.14
CA LEU A 177 -6.07 -4.04 -1.26
C LEU A 177 -7.02 -2.82 -1.24
N LEU A 178 -6.48 -1.61 -1.12
CA LEU A 178 -7.25 -0.35 -1.13
C LEU A 178 -7.96 -0.11 -2.47
N VAL A 179 -7.27 -0.37 -3.58
CA VAL A 179 -7.84 -0.27 -4.94
C VAL A 179 -8.98 -1.27 -5.13
N ALA A 180 -8.86 -2.49 -4.59
CA ALA A 180 -9.91 -3.50 -4.68
C ALA A 180 -11.21 -3.10 -3.96
N ALA A 181 -11.12 -2.32 -2.87
CA ALA A 181 -12.29 -1.78 -2.17
C ALA A 181 -12.87 -0.52 -2.84
N GLY A 182 -12.04 0.19 -3.63
CA GLY A 182 -12.40 1.38 -4.39
C GLY A 182 -12.21 2.68 -3.59
N PRO A 183 -11.85 3.80 -4.25
CA PRO A 183 -11.44 5.04 -3.58
C PRO A 183 -12.60 5.88 -3.02
N GLY A 184 -13.84 5.40 -3.09
CA GLY A 184 -15.03 6.23 -2.81
C GLY A 184 -15.19 6.64 -1.33
N GLN A 185 -14.40 6.07 -0.42
CA GLN A 185 -14.47 6.34 1.01
C GLN A 185 -13.25 7.17 1.45
N PRO A 186 -13.42 8.29 2.19
CA PRO A 186 -12.33 9.18 2.58
C PRO A 186 -11.19 8.47 3.33
N GLU A 187 -11.52 7.53 4.21
CA GLU A 187 -10.51 6.79 4.98
C GLU A 187 -9.66 5.86 4.11
N ILE A 188 -10.22 5.28 3.05
CA ILE A 188 -9.49 4.46 2.07
C ILE A 188 -8.57 5.37 1.25
N PHE A 189 -9.12 6.48 0.77
CA PHE A 189 -8.35 7.46 -0.01
C PHE A 189 -7.20 8.07 0.79
N ARG A 190 -7.37 8.30 2.10
CA ARG A 190 -6.30 8.77 2.99
C ARG A 190 -5.07 7.87 2.92
N ARG A 191 -5.24 6.54 3.04
CA ARG A 191 -4.12 5.59 2.94
C ARG A 191 -3.54 5.54 1.53
N MET A 192 -4.39 5.57 0.50
CA MET A 192 -3.90 5.62 -0.88
C MET A 192 -3.07 6.87 -1.16
N PHE A 193 -3.46 8.02 -0.59
CA PHE A 193 -2.70 9.26 -0.70
C PHE A 193 -1.36 9.17 0.03
N ASP A 194 -1.35 8.61 1.25
CA ASP A 194 -0.12 8.35 2.00
C ASP A 194 0.85 7.42 1.22
N ILE A 195 0.35 6.34 0.61
CA ILE A 195 1.14 5.46 -0.25
C ILE A 195 1.70 6.22 -1.45
N ALA A 196 0.85 6.96 -2.16
CA ALA A 196 1.26 7.72 -3.34
C ALA A 196 2.38 8.73 -3.02
N LEU A 197 2.32 9.38 -1.86
CA LEU A 197 3.39 10.27 -1.39
C LEU A 197 4.72 9.51 -1.18
N LEU A 198 4.69 8.35 -0.53
CA LEU A 198 5.88 7.53 -0.29
C LEU A 198 6.47 6.94 -1.58
N GLU A 199 5.63 6.58 -2.56
CA GLU A 199 6.07 6.00 -3.84
C GLU A 199 6.45 7.04 -4.89
N GLY A 200 5.94 8.28 -4.76
CA GLY A 200 6.25 9.38 -5.69
C GLY A 200 5.20 9.58 -6.76
N ASP A 201 4.00 9.05 -6.53
CA ASP A 201 2.84 9.15 -7.40
C ASP A 201 1.86 10.23 -6.91
N GLU A 202 2.34 11.23 -6.15
CA GLU A 202 1.48 12.27 -5.59
C GLU A 202 0.72 13.06 -6.67
N GLY A 203 1.28 13.21 -7.87
CA GLY A 203 0.62 13.89 -8.98
C GLY A 203 -0.69 13.22 -9.39
N ARG A 204 -0.69 11.88 -9.49
CA ARG A 204 -1.90 11.10 -9.79
C ARG A 204 -2.90 11.20 -8.65
N ALA A 205 -2.44 11.06 -7.42
CA ALA A 205 -3.32 11.11 -6.25
C ALA A 205 -3.97 12.51 -6.08
N CYS A 206 -3.22 13.59 -6.32
CA CYS A 206 -3.74 14.95 -6.30
C CYS A 206 -4.76 15.21 -7.41
N ALA A 207 -4.57 14.66 -8.62
CA ALA A 207 -5.58 14.76 -9.67
C ALA A 207 -6.91 14.09 -9.27
N ILE A 208 -6.85 12.92 -8.62
CA ILE A 208 -8.05 12.22 -8.10
C ILE A 208 -8.72 13.06 -7.01
N MET A 209 -7.94 13.62 -6.08
CA MET A 209 -8.46 14.45 -4.99
C MET A 209 -9.16 15.71 -5.52
N ASN A 210 -8.58 16.37 -6.53
CA ASN A 210 -9.14 17.58 -7.10
C ASN A 210 -10.43 17.33 -7.88
N GLY A 211 -10.57 16.15 -8.50
CA GLY A 211 -11.78 15.72 -9.20
C GLY A 211 -12.89 15.18 -8.30
N THR A 212 -12.64 14.95 -7.00
CA THR A 212 -13.59 14.27 -6.10
C THR A 212 -13.87 15.11 -4.84
N PRO A 213 -14.95 15.90 -4.83
CA PRO A 213 -15.31 16.72 -3.67
C PRO A 213 -15.49 15.89 -2.39
N GLY A 214 -14.97 16.38 -1.26
CA GLY A 214 -15.14 15.76 0.05
C GLY A 214 -14.23 14.55 0.34
N ILE A 215 -13.30 14.20 -0.56
CA ILE A 215 -12.38 13.07 -0.36
C ILE A 215 -11.07 13.46 0.36
N ALA A 216 -10.76 14.76 0.39
CA ALA A 216 -9.49 15.25 0.93
C ALA A 216 -9.35 14.86 2.42
N PRO A 217 -8.24 14.22 2.82
CA PRO A 217 -8.08 13.72 4.18
C PRO A 217 -7.82 14.83 5.21
N SER A 218 -7.30 15.98 4.76
CA SER A 218 -7.04 17.15 5.60
C SER A 218 -6.94 18.42 4.76
N PHE A 219 -6.99 19.59 5.40
CA PHE A 219 -6.72 20.86 4.73
C PHE A 219 -5.29 20.93 4.19
N ALA A 220 -4.30 20.44 4.94
CA ALA A 220 -2.91 20.37 4.48
C ALA A 220 -2.77 19.57 3.18
N ALA A 221 -3.43 18.40 3.08
CA ALA A 221 -3.42 17.59 1.86
C ALA A 221 -4.10 18.31 0.68
N ARG A 222 -5.21 19.02 0.94
CA ARG A 222 -5.89 19.82 -0.08
C ARG A 222 -5.01 20.97 -0.59
N ILE A 223 -4.38 21.72 0.32
CA ILE A 223 -3.48 22.83 0.00
C ILE A 223 -2.30 22.33 -0.83
N PHE A 224 -1.66 21.24 -0.38
CA PHE A 224 -0.58 20.59 -1.13
C PHE A 224 -1.01 20.21 -2.55
N CYS A 225 -2.16 19.55 -2.71
CA CYS A 225 -2.62 19.13 -4.03
C CYS A 225 -3.09 20.27 -4.94
N LEU A 226 -3.60 21.37 -4.40
CA LEU A 226 -3.89 22.58 -5.19
C LEU A 226 -2.59 23.16 -5.76
N ALA A 227 -1.55 23.32 -4.93
CA ALA A 227 -0.24 23.79 -5.36
C ALA A 227 0.43 22.83 -6.35
N GLN A 228 0.44 21.52 -6.06
CA GLN A 228 1.04 20.49 -6.91
C GLN A 228 0.41 20.43 -8.32
N THR A 229 -0.87 20.80 -8.44
CA THR A 229 -1.57 20.87 -9.73
C THR A 229 -1.56 22.27 -10.36
N GLY A 230 -0.90 23.24 -9.73
CA GLY A 230 -0.65 24.59 -10.26
C GLY A 230 -1.63 25.67 -9.83
N ASP A 231 -2.63 25.37 -8.99
CA ASP A 231 -3.56 26.36 -8.45
C ASP A 231 -3.04 26.98 -7.14
N TRP A 232 -1.91 27.69 -7.26
CA TRP A 232 -1.22 28.34 -6.14
C TRP A 232 -2.09 29.37 -5.43
N ALA A 233 -2.92 30.11 -6.18
CA ALA A 233 -3.82 31.11 -5.60
C ALA A 233 -4.88 30.45 -4.71
N ALA A 234 -5.50 29.35 -5.17
CA ALA A 234 -6.44 28.61 -4.33
C ALA A 234 -5.75 27.96 -3.13
N ALA A 235 -4.51 27.48 -3.29
CA ALA A 235 -3.73 26.94 -2.18
C ALA A 235 -3.47 27.99 -1.09
N ALA A 236 -3.01 29.19 -1.46
CA ALA A 236 -2.75 30.29 -0.53
C ALA A 236 -4.02 30.78 0.19
N VAL A 237 -5.13 30.95 -0.53
CA VAL A 237 -6.42 31.32 0.08
C VAL A 237 -6.90 30.22 1.04
N SER A 238 -6.73 28.95 0.67
CA SER A 238 -7.10 27.82 1.51
C SER A 238 -6.25 27.75 2.79
N LEU A 239 -4.95 28.07 2.69
CA LEU A 239 -4.05 28.16 3.84
C LEU A 239 -4.52 29.21 4.85
N HIS A 240 -4.66 30.46 4.42
CA HIS A 240 -5.13 31.54 5.31
C HIS A 240 -6.51 31.26 5.92
N GLY A 241 -7.43 30.66 5.14
CA GLY A 241 -8.73 30.25 5.64
C GLY A 241 -8.63 29.15 6.71
N ALA A 242 -7.77 28.15 6.50
CA ALA A 242 -7.54 27.08 7.45
C ALA A 242 -6.88 27.58 8.74
N GLU A 243 -5.91 28.50 8.65
CA GLU A 243 -5.27 29.15 9.79
C GLU A 243 -6.28 29.95 10.62
N ALA A 244 -7.04 30.84 9.98
CA ALA A 244 -8.00 31.70 10.66
C ALA A 244 -9.12 30.92 11.38
N LEU A 245 -9.44 29.72 10.90
CA LEU A 245 -10.43 28.82 11.48
C LEU A 245 -9.83 27.78 12.45
N GLY A 246 -8.50 27.77 12.64
CA GLY A 246 -7.81 26.81 13.50
C GLY A 246 -7.92 25.36 13.02
N LEU A 247 -7.99 25.15 11.70
CA LEU A 247 -8.14 23.83 11.07
C LEU A 247 -6.78 23.17 10.75
N ILE A 248 -5.69 23.91 10.92
CA ILE A 248 -4.31 23.43 10.90
C ILE A 248 -3.57 24.03 12.10
N ASP A 249 -2.59 23.30 12.62
CA ASP A 249 -1.74 23.81 13.69
C ASP A 249 -0.67 24.79 13.18
N GLU A 250 -0.06 25.56 14.09
CA GLU A 250 0.93 26.59 13.78
C GLU A 250 2.16 26.04 13.03
N ARG A 251 2.61 24.84 13.39
CA ARG A 251 3.77 24.21 12.72
C ARG A 251 3.42 23.81 11.29
N GLN A 252 2.23 23.25 11.07
CA GLN A 252 1.75 22.93 9.73
C GLN A 252 1.57 24.19 8.87
N ALA A 253 1.07 25.28 9.47
CA ALA A 253 0.94 26.57 8.80
C ALA A 253 2.31 27.11 8.34
N ILE A 254 3.33 27.07 9.21
CA ILE A 254 4.70 27.46 8.87
C ILE A 254 5.25 26.60 7.73
N LEU A 255 5.13 25.27 7.83
CA LEU A 255 5.62 24.34 6.80
C LEU A 255 4.95 24.60 5.43
N LEU A 256 3.63 24.81 5.41
CA LEU A 256 2.88 25.11 4.19
C LEU A 256 3.19 26.51 3.65
N THR A 257 3.50 27.48 4.51
CA THR A 257 3.95 28.81 4.09
C THR A 257 5.28 28.72 3.36
N HIS A 258 6.27 28.01 3.92
CA HIS A 258 7.55 27.76 3.24
C HIS A 258 7.39 27.01 1.91
N PHE A 259 6.36 26.18 1.79
CA PHE A 259 6.07 25.44 0.56
C PHE A 259 5.41 26.29 -0.53
N LEU A 260 4.56 27.25 -0.17
CA LEU A 260 3.80 28.05 -1.13
C LEU A 260 4.48 29.37 -1.52
N ASP A 261 5.29 29.94 -0.63
CA ASP A 261 5.85 31.28 -0.78
C ASP A 261 7.28 31.21 -1.32
N ASP A 262 7.51 31.88 -2.45
CA ASP A 262 8.79 31.90 -3.16
C ASP A 262 9.88 32.64 -2.39
N ALA A 263 9.51 33.48 -1.41
CA ALA A 263 10.45 34.15 -0.53
C ALA A 263 11.32 33.18 0.28
N PHE A 264 10.89 31.93 0.45
CA PHE A 264 11.61 30.93 1.26
C PHE A 264 12.52 29.99 0.48
N VAL A 265 12.54 30.05 -0.86
CA VAL A 265 13.32 29.12 -1.70
C VAL A 265 14.82 29.12 -1.37
N ASP A 266 15.36 30.28 -0.99
CA ASP A 266 16.76 30.46 -0.59
C ASP A 266 16.89 30.81 0.91
N SER A 267 15.84 30.57 1.71
CA SER A 267 15.91 30.86 3.14
C SER A 267 16.89 29.90 3.84
N PRO A 268 17.78 30.41 4.72
CA PRO A 268 18.62 29.56 5.57
C PRO A 268 17.84 28.93 6.74
N ASP A 269 16.56 29.28 6.92
CA ASP A 269 15.75 28.82 8.04
C ASP A 269 15.44 27.33 7.91
N LEU A 270 15.91 26.54 8.88
CA LEU A 270 15.64 25.11 8.95
C LEU A 270 14.35 24.86 9.71
N LEU A 271 13.43 24.12 9.08
CA LEU A 271 12.19 23.71 9.69
C LEU A 271 12.42 22.51 10.60
N GLU A 272 11.92 22.60 11.83
CA GLU A 272 11.99 21.47 12.76
C GLU A 272 11.07 20.32 12.29
N PRO A 273 11.61 19.12 12.07
CA PRO A 273 10.79 17.96 11.70
C PRO A 273 9.81 17.61 12.82
N ALA A 274 8.61 17.15 12.44
CA ALA A 274 7.64 16.65 13.41
C ALA A 274 8.18 15.42 14.16
N GLU A 275 7.84 15.32 15.46
CA GLU A 275 8.10 14.10 16.24
C GLU A 275 7.48 12.85 15.61
N ARG A 276 6.28 13.00 15.03
CA ARG A 276 5.58 11.96 14.27
C ARG A 276 5.44 12.40 12.82
N MET A 277 6.44 12.03 12.02
CA MET A 277 6.48 12.38 10.61
C MET A 277 5.32 11.73 9.84
N THR A 278 4.58 12.53 9.06
CA THR A 278 3.59 12.03 8.10
C THR A 278 4.19 11.98 6.69
N PRO A 279 3.70 11.13 5.78
CA PRO A 279 4.14 11.11 4.39
C PRO A 279 3.99 12.48 3.69
N LEU A 280 2.93 13.22 4.00
CA LEU A 280 2.69 14.54 3.43
C LEU A 280 3.77 15.54 3.86
N GLU A 281 4.05 15.62 5.16
CA GLU A 281 5.06 16.53 5.69
C GLU A 281 6.46 16.16 5.19
N PHE A 282 6.77 14.87 5.11
CA PHE A 282 8.01 14.38 4.52
C PHE A 282 8.19 14.84 3.06
N ARG A 283 7.12 14.73 2.23
CA ARG A 283 7.17 15.20 0.84
C ARG A 283 7.26 16.72 0.75
N ILE A 284 6.64 17.47 1.66
CA ILE A 284 6.80 18.93 1.70
C ILE A 284 8.24 19.30 2.06
N HIS A 285 8.87 18.62 3.03
CA HIS A 285 10.29 18.82 3.36
C HIS A 285 11.20 18.60 2.14
N GLU A 286 10.96 17.57 1.33
CA GLU A 286 11.69 17.39 0.07
C GLU A 286 11.42 18.52 -0.94
N ALA A 287 10.17 18.98 -1.05
CA ALA A 287 9.79 20.04 -1.98
C ALA A 287 10.39 21.41 -1.63
N VAL A 288 10.55 21.71 -0.34
CA VAL A 288 11.19 22.96 0.15
C VAL A 288 12.73 22.86 0.23
N GLY A 289 13.32 21.79 -0.32
CA GLY A 289 14.78 21.64 -0.34
C GLY A 289 15.42 21.24 1.00
N GLN A 290 14.63 20.72 1.95
CA GLN A 290 15.09 20.26 3.26
C GLN A 290 14.81 18.75 3.44
N PRO A 291 15.35 17.87 2.58
CA PRO A 291 15.03 16.44 2.61
C PRO A 291 15.48 15.79 3.93
N LEU A 292 14.66 14.87 4.43
CA LEU A 292 14.91 14.18 5.69
C LEU A 292 15.49 12.78 5.45
N PRO A 293 16.40 12.29 6.31
CA PRO A 293 16.86 10.92 6.24
C PRO A 293 15.71 9.95 6.59
N THR A 294 15.58 8.84 5.85
CA THR A 294 14.51 7.85 6.07
C THR A 294 14.86 6.81 7.14
N LEU A 295 16.15 6.64 7.45
CA LEU A 295 16.65 5.63 8.40
C LEU A 295 15.99 5.71 9.80
N PRO A 296 15.80 6.89 10.42
CA PRO A 296 15.11 7.00 11.71
C PRO A 296 13.57 6.98 11.63
N LEU A 297 12.99 7.11 10.43
CA LEU A 297 11.53 7.13 10.22
C LEU A 297 10.96 5.72 10.19
N PRO A 298 9.63 5.48 10.25
CA PRO A 298 9.02 4.15 10.07
C PRO A 298 9.40 3.47 8.74
N VAL A 299 9.28 2.13 8.67
CA VAL A 299 9.79 1.33 7.53
C VAL A 299 9.14 1.69 6.19
N ALA A 300 7.89 2.15 6.21
CA ALA A 300 7.19 2.63 5.03
C ALA A 300 7.95 3.75 4.29
N PHE A 301 8.68 4.61 5.01
CA PHE A 301 9.47 5.70 4.42
C PHE A 301 10.70 5.22 3.65
N ALA A 302 11.19 4.00 3.90
CA ALA A 302 12.30 3.44 3.13
C ALA A 302 11.93 3.26 1.64
N GLN A 303 10.64 3.20 1.31
CA GLN A 303 10.18 3.09 -0.07
C GLN A 303 10.55 4.31 -0.92
N SER A 304 10.59 5.50 -0.31
CA SER A 304 11.03 6.73 -0.97
C SER A 304 12.47 6.63 -1.50
N ASP A 305 13.33 5.88 -0.82
CA ASP A 305 14.74 5.70 -1.19
C ASP A 305 14.99 4.59 -2.23
N LEU A 306 13.97 3.78 -2.56
CA LEU A 306 14.12 2.76 -3.62
C LEU A 306 14.12 3.34 -5.03
N ARG A 307 13.77 4.63 -5.18
CA ARG A 307 13.73 5.32 -6.46
C ARG A 307 15.12 5.50 -7.05
N LEU A 308 15.21 5.58 -8.38
CA LEU A 308 16.49 5.67 -9.09
C LEU A 308 17.19 7.03 -8.96
N ASN A 309 16.48 8.07 -8.53
CA ASN A 309 17.05 9.39 -8.25
C ASN A 309 17.73 9.46 -6.88
N SER A 310 17.51 8.47 -6.00
CA SER A 310 18.19 8.39 -4.70
C SER A 310 19.61 7.85 -4.85
N GLY A 311 20.51 8.32 -3.98
CA GLY A 311 21.89 7.82 -3.96
C GLY A 311 21.95 6.32 -3.70
N PHE A 312 22.83 5.60 -4.41
CA PHE A 312 22.84 4.13 -4.38
C PHE A 312 23.05 3.54 -2.98
N LYS A 313 23.80 4.21 -2.09
CA LYS A 313 23.92 3.79 -0.69
C LYS A 313 22.56 3.83 0.04
N ALA A 314 21.81 4.92 -0.07
CA ALA A 314 20.51 5.06 0.56
C ALA A 314 19.54 3.99 0.05
N ARG A 315 19.58 3.72 -1.27
CA ARG A 315 18.79 2.65 -1.89
C ARG A 315 19.15 1.25 -1.37
N LEU A 316 20.43 0.96 -1.13
CA LEU A 316 20.85 -0.29 -0.49
C LEU A 316 20.38 -0.39 0.97
N ASP A 317 20.58 0.66 1.77
CA ASP A 317 20.13 0.70 3.18
C ASP A 317 18.60 0.49 3.26
N ALA A 318 17.84 1.14 2.38
CA ALA A 318 16.40 1.01 2.26
C ALA A 318 15.96 -0.39 1.81
N ALA A 319 16.62 -0.95 0.79
CA ALA A 319 16.31 -2.29 0.27
C ALA A 319 16.52 -3.37 1.34
N GLU A 320 17.63 -3.31 2.07
CA GLU A 320 17.88 -4.25 3.18
C GLU A 320 16.83 -4.11 4.28
N ARG A 321 16.47 -2.87 4.62
CA ARG A 321 15.48 -2.59 5.65
C ARG A 321 14.09 -3.10 5.29
N LEU A 322 13.65 -2.90 4.05
CA LEU A 322 12.37 -3.41 3.53
C LEU A 322 12.40 -4.94 3.36
N ALA A 323 13.55 -5.52 3.01
CA ALA A 323 13.68 -6.98 2.94
C ALA A 323 13.55 -7.62 4.33
N ARG A 324 14.12 -7.01 5.37
CA ARG A 324 14.01 -7.48 6.77
C ARG A 324 12.58 -7.48 7.30
N SER A 325 11.75 -6.51 6.89
CA SER A 325 10.31 -6.51 7.20
C SER A 325 9.49 -7.40 6.26
N GLY A 326 10.13 -7.97 5.24
CA GLY A 326 9.52 -8.81 4.21
C GLY A 326 8.71 -8.04 3.18
N ALA A 327 8.79 -6.71 3.16
CA ALA A 327 8.14 -5.86 2.15
C ALA A 327 8.85 -5.91 0.79
N LEU A 328 10.17 -6.07 0.78
CA LEU A 328 10.94 -6.30 -0.45
C LEU A 328 11.27 -7.79 -0.59
N PRO A 329 10.91 -8.46 -1.70
CA PRO A 329 11.29 -9.85 -1.93
C PRO A 329 12.82 -10.02 -1.91
N PRO A 330 13.36 -11.12 -1.32
CA PRO A 330 14.80 -11.37 -1.32
C PRO A 330 15.42 -11.36 -2.71
N ALA A 331 14.73 -11.90 -3.73
CA ALA A 331 15.19 -11.85 -5.12
C ALA A 331 15.39 -10.41 -5.64
N SER A 332 14.53 -9.47 -5.24
CA SER A 332 14.67 -8.05 -5.59
C SER A 332 15.87 -7.43 -4.87
N LEU A 333 16.10 -7.75 -3.59
CA LEU A 333 17.29 -7.32 -2.86
C LEU A 333 18.58 -7.83 -3.54
N ARG A 334 18.59 -9.12 -3.91
CA ARG A 334 19.69 -9.76 -4.65
C ARG A 334 20.00 -9.02 -5.95
N GLN A 335 18.96 -8.63 -6.70
CA GLN A 335 19.11 -7.83 -7.91
C GLN A 335 19.77 -6.48 -7.61
N ILE A 336 19.31 -5.75 -6.58
CA ILE A 336 19.82 -4.41 -6.22
C ILE A 336 21.32 -4.49 -5.85
N TYR A 337 21.76 -5.52 -5.12
CA TYR A 337 23.19 -5.71 -4.83
C TYR A 337 24.06 -5.85 -6.10
N GLY A 338 23.49 -6.35 -7.20
CA GLY A 338 24.18 -6.56 -8.47
C GLY A 338 24.25 -5.34 -9.38
N GLU A 339 23.47 -4.29 -9.13
CA GLU A 339 23.29 -3.18 -10.08
C GLU A 339 24.53 -2.31 -10.29
N GLN A 340 25.33 -2.08 -9.24
CA GLN A 340 26.55 -1.29 -9.32
C GLN A 340 27.69 -1.97 -8.56
N ARG A 341 28.93 -1.56 -8.86
CA ARG A 341 30.10 -1.99 -8.07
C ARG A 341 30.11 -1.23 -6.75
N PRO A 342 30.47 -1.87 -5.62
CA PRO A 342 30.61 -1.18 -4.36
C PRO A 342 31.57 0.02 -4.49
N ALA A 343 31.13 1.19 -4.05
CA ALA A 343 31.91 2.43 -4.16
C ALA A 343 32.93 2.59 -3.02
N ALA A 344 32.75 1.85 -1.93
CA ALA A 344 33.62 1.86 -0.75
C ALA A 344 33.63 0.46 -0.09
N SER A 345 34.32 0.32 1.04
CA SER A 345 34.33 -0.89 1.87
C SER A 345 33.45 -0.72 3.12
N GLY A 346 32.91 -1.83 3.64
CA GLY A 346 32.18 -1.87 4.90
C GLY A 346 30.67 -1.59 4.81
N GLY A 347 29.93 -2.07 5.82
CA GLY A 347 28.47 -1.94 5.88
C GLY A 347 27.78 -2.57 4.67
N VAL A 348 26.78 -1.87 4.11
CA VAL A 348 26.05 -2.31 2.90
C VAL A 348 26.96 -2.59 1.70
N TRP A 349 28.11 -1.92 1.62
CA TRP A 349 29.05 -2.12 0.51
C TRP A 349 29.77 -3.46 0.59
N GLU A 350 30.11 -3.92 1.78
CA GLU A 350 30.73 -5.24 1.98
C GLU A 350 29.72 -6.34 1.62
N ARG A 351 28.47 -6.23 2.09
CA ARG A 351 27.38 -7.13 1.69
C ARG A 351 27.15 -7.18 0.18
N ALA A 352 27.12 -6.03 -0.49
CA ALA A 352 27.05 -5.97 -1.95
C ALA A 352 28.25 -6.66 -2.62
N GLY A 353 29.46 -6.46 -2.08
CA GLY A 353 30.69 -7.08 -2.58
C GLY A 353 30.72 -8.61 -2.45
N VAL A 354 30.37 -9.14 -1.27
CA VAL A 354 30.32 -10.60 -1.04
C VAL A 354 29.20 -11.24 -1.84
N MET A 355 28.05 -10.57 -1.99
CA MET A 355 26.94 -11.07 -2.80
C MET A 355 27.36 -11.20 -4.27
N ARG A 356 28.00 -10.17 -4.84
CA ARG A 356 28.53 -10.24 -6.22
C ARG A 356 29.56 -11.35 -6.42
N THR A 357 30.41 -11.60 -5.41
CA THR A 357 31.39 -12.70 -5.44
C THR A 357 30.68 -14.05 -5.42
N LEU A 358 29.63 -14.16 -4.59
CA LEU A 358 28.80 -15.35 -4.50
C LEU A 358 27.99 -15.61 -5.78
N GLU A 359 27.49 -14.58 -6.48
CA GLU A 359 26.86 -14.75 -7.81
C GLU A 359 27.80 -15.40 -8.81
N ALA A 360 29.05 -14.91 -8.89
CA ALA A 360 30.06 -15.47 -9.79
C ALA A 360 30.40 -16.92 -9.43
N ALA A 361 30.44 -17.24 -8.12
CA ALA A 361 30.65 -18.58 -7.61
C ALA A 361 29.49 -19.53 -7.91
N LEU A 362 28.23 -19.08 -7.76
CA LEU A 362 27.04 -19.85 -8.14
C LEU A 362 27.04 -20.18 -9.63
N ALA A 363 27.41 -19.21 -10.48
CA ALA A 363 27.52 -19.43 -11.92
C ALA A 363 28.70 -20.35 -12.31
N GLY A 364 29.81 -20.27 -11.58
CA GLY A 364 31.03 -21.05 -11.83
C GLY A 364 31.06 -22.44 -11.18
N GLY A 365 30.21 -22.69 -10.19
CA GLY A 365 30.13 -23.94 -9.42
C GLY A 365 31.13 -24.09 -8.26
N ASP A 366 31.99 -23.09 -8.01
CA ASP A 366 32.96 -23.11 -6.90
C ASP A 366 32.45 -22.25 -5.72
N LEU A 367 31.79 -22.91 -4.76
CA LEU A 367 31.22 -22.27 -3.57
C LEU A 367 32.16 -22.26 -2.36
N THR A 368 33.33 -22.91 -2.44
CA THR A 368 34.20 -23.23 -1.31
C THR A 368 34.54 -21.99 -0.46
N GLN A 369 34.90 -20.87 -1.10
CA GLN A 369 35.23 -19.64 -0.37
C GLN A 369 34.08 -18.64 -0.32
N ALA A 370 33.32 -18.52 -1.41
CA ALA A 370 32.33 -17.45 -1.57
C ALA A 370 31.11 -17.65 -0.65
N LEU A 371 30.64 -18.89 -0.49
CA LEU A 371 29.45 -19.18 0.33
C LEU A 371 29.73 -18.97 1.82
N PRO A 372 30.80 -19.52 2.43
CA PRO A 372 31.09 -19.24 3.84
C PRO A 372 31.31 -17.76 4.15
N ARG A 373 32.02 -17.03 3.27
CA ARG A 373 32.26 -15.59 3.45
C ARG A 373 30.96 -14.78 3.42
N ALA A 374 30.09 -15.03 2.44
CA ALA A 374 28.81 -14.35 2.35
C ALA A 374 27.91 -14.71 3.54
N PHE A 375 27.86 -15.99 3.91
CA PHE A 375 27.09 -16.44 5.07
C PHE A 375 27.53 -15.74 6.36
N ASP A 376 28.84 -15.66 6.63
CA ASP A 376 29.36 -14.96 7.81
C ASP A 376 29.01 -13.46 7.80
N GLU A 377 29.14 -12.78 6.66
CA GLU A 377 28.83 -11.35 6.52
C GLU A 377 27.33 -11.05 6.74
N PHE A 378 26.44 -11.84 6.14
CA PHE A 378 24.99 -11.67 6.33
C PHE A 378 24.55 -12.10 7.72
N ARG A 379 25.12 -13.17 8.28
CA ARG A 379 24.84 -13.62 9.65
C ARG A 379 25.24 -12.58 10.68
N ALA A 380 26.38 -11.91 10.52
CA ALA A 380 26.89 -10.89 11.44
C ALA A 380 25.91 -9.71 11.67
N VAL A 381 25.01 -9.45 10.71
CA VAL A 381 23.98 -8.41 10.80
C VAL A 381 22.55 -8.98 10.94
N GLY A 382 22.42 -10.28 11.20
CA GLY A 382 21.13 -10.95 11.37
C GLY A 382 20.29 -11.04 10.08
N MET A 383 20.94 -11.26 8.94
CA MET A 383 20.30 -11.37 7.61
C MET A 383 20.60 -12.71 6.90
N ALA A 384 21.04 -13.74 7.63
CA ALA A 384 21.28 -15.05 7.04
C ALA A 384 20.00 -15.69 6.46
N ASP A 385 18.84 -15.38 7.05
CA ASP A 385 17.52 -15.76 6.57
C ASP A 385 17.20 -15.14 5.20
N LEU A 386 17.56 -13.87 4.99
CA LEU A 386 17.46 -13.21 3.70
C LEU A 386 18.42 -13.82 2.68
N LEU A 387 19.65 -14.16 3.08
CA LEU A 387 20.57 -14.90 2.22
C LEU A 387 19.97 -16.24 1.78
N ALA A 388 19.33 -16.99 2.67
CA ALA A 388 18.61 -18.21 2.31
C ALA A 388 17.52 -17.91 1.27
N GLY A 389 16.72 -16.87 1.48
CA GLY A 389 15.70 -16.43 0.52
C GLY A 389 16.25 -16.00 -0.84
N MET A 390 17.48 -15.48 -0.88
CA MET A 390 18.14 -15.03 -2.11
C MET A 390 18.70 -16.19 -2.95
N ILE A 391 19.32 -17.19 -2.31
CA ILE A 391 20.18 -18.16 -3.03
C ILE A 391 19.82 -19.64 -2.82
N ALA A 392 18.96 -20.00 -1.86
CA ALA A 392 18.77 -21.41 -1.50
C ALA A 392 18.30 -22.30 -2.67
N ALA A 393 17.48 -21.74 -3.57
CA ALA A 393 16.98 -22.45 -4.75
C ALA A 393 18.08 -22.75 -5.78
N ASP A 394 19.16 -21.97 -5.82
CA ASP A 394 20.28 -22.13 -6.75
C ASP A 394 21.36 -23.07 -6.21
N LEU A 395 21.29 -23.43 -4.93
CA LEU A 395 22.22 -24.37 -4.31
C LEU A 395 21.91 -25.81 -4.74
N PRO A 396 22.93 -26.69 -4.84
CA PRO A 396 22.76 -28.11 -5.18
C PRO A 396 21.71 -28.81 -4.31
N ALA A 397 20.99 -29.77 -4.88
CA ALA A 397 19.93 -30.49 -4.17
C ALA A 397 20.47 -31.37 -3.03
N ASP A 398 21.67 -31.93 -3.21
CA ASP A 398 22.39 -32.70 -2.20
C ASP A 398 23.76 -32.04 -1.92
N PRO A 399 23.80 -30.97 -1.09
CA PRO A 399 25.04 -30.25 -0.82
C PRO A 399 26.15 -31.13 -0.24
N ALA A 400 25.80 -32.14 0.57
CA ALA A 400 26.76 -33.05 1.19
C ALA A 400 27.51 -33.91 0.17
N ARG A 401 26.86 -34.19 -0.97
CA ARG A 401 27.45 -34.93 -2.09
C ARG A 401 28.13 -34.00 -3.10
N ASP A 402 27.49 -32.88 -3.44
CA ASP A 402 27.84 -32.08 -4.60
C ASP A 402 28.81 -30.92 -4.29
N ILE A 403 28.99 -30.55 -3.01
CA ILE A 403 29.94 -29.52 -2.56
C ILE A 403 31.11 -30.19 -1.83
N PRO A 404 32.34 -30.14 -2.38
CA PRO A 404 33.50 -30.82 -1.77
C PRO A 404 33.94 -30.25 -0.42
N ASP A 405 33.75 -28.94 -0.20
CA ASP A 405 34.11 -28.28 1.06
C ASP A 405 33.03 -28.58 2.13
N PRO A 406 33.39 -29.20 3.27
CA PRO A 406 32.42 -29.57 4.30
C PRO A 406 31.66 -28.38 4.90
N ARG A 407 32.32 -27.24 5.09
CA ARG A 407 31.70 -26.04 5.67
C ARG A 407 30.73 -25.40 4.68
N ALA A 408 31.11 -25.33 3.41
CA ALA A 408 30.23 -24.82 2.36
C ALA A 408 29.01 -25.75 2.16
N ALA A 409 29.21 -27.08 2.21
CA ALA A 409 28.13 -28.07 2.17
C ALA A 409 27.16 -27.93 3.35
N GLU A 410 27.68 -27.76 4.57
CA GLU A 410 26.88 -27.53 5.78
C GLU A 410 26.03 -26.26 5.64
N ILE A 411 26.65 -25.13 5.29
CA ILE A 411 25.95 -23.85 5.11
C ILE A 411 24.87 -23.97 4.03
N ALA A 412 25.18 -24.61 2.90
CA ALA A 412 24.21 -24.82 1.85
C ALA A 412 23.02 -25.66 2.32
N GLY A 413 23.27 -26.73 3.09
CA GLY A 413 22.23 -27.52 3.73
C GLY A 413 21.36 -26.71 4.68
N LEU A 414 21.97 -25.87 5.53
CA LEU A 414 21.26 -24.97 6.46
C LEU A 414 20.35 -23.99 5.72
N LEU A 415 20.87 -23.28 4.71
CA LEU A 415 20.10 -22.31 3.94
C LEU A 415 18.93 -22.96 3.19
N ARG A 416 19.15 -24.14 2.60
CA ARG A 416 18.09 -24.91 1.93
C ARG A 416 17.01 -25.40 2.90
N ALA A 417 17.41 -25.92 4.06
CA ALA A 417 16.49 -26.36 5.11
C ALA A 417 15.65 -25.18 5.65
N PHE A 418 16.29 -24.04 5.91
CA PHE A 418 15.60 -22.81 6.33
C PHE A 418 14.62 -22.29 5.27
N ALA A 419 14.99 -22.44 3.99
CA ALA A 419 14.13 -22.14 2.84
C ALA A 419 13.06 -23.23 2.57
N GLY A 420 12.98 -24.27 3.41
CA GLY A 420 12.00 -25.36 3.32
C GLY A 420 12.08 -26.14 2.01
N LEU A 421 13.27 -26.25 1.41
CA LEU A 421 13.48 -27.01 0.19
C LEU A 421 13.62 -28.51 0.51
N PRO A 422 13.14 -29.39 -0.38
CA PRO A 422 13.22 -30.83 -0.16
C PRO A 422 14.66 -31.36 -0.24
N GLY A 423 14.88 -32.55 0.31
CA GLY A 423 16.14 -33.29 0.22
C GLY A 423 17.18 -32.93 1.28
N THR A 424 16.85 -32.05 2.23
CA THR A 424 17.75 -31.63 3.30
C THR A 424 17.38 -32.24 4.64
N ALA A 425 18.38 -32.73 5.37
CA ALA A 425 18.19 -33.13 6.76
C ALA A 425 17.87 -31.88 7.61
N VAL A 426 16.69 -31.85 8.21
CA VAL A 426 16.33 -30.86 9.23
C VAL A 426 16.77 -31.42 10.58
N PRO A 427 17.47 -30.65 11.44
CA PRO A 427 17.79 -31.10 12.79
C PRO A 427 16.53 -31.50 13.54
N GLU A 428 16.60 -32.54 14.37
CA GLU A 428 15.48 -32.86 15.24
C GLU A 428 15.17 -31.66 16.15
N PRO A 429 13.90 -31.23 16.24
CA PRO A 429 13.53 -30.11 17.08
C PRO A 429 13.81 -30.44 18.55
N ALA A 430 14.22 -29.43 19.32
CA ALA A 430 14.40 -29.57 20.76
C ALA A 430 13.09 -30.08 21.42
N PRO A 431 13.14 -30.91 22.47
CA PRO A 431 11.94 -31.42 23.14
C PRO A 431 10.99 -30.33 23.62
N GLU A 432 11.51 -29.16 24.01
CA GLU A 432 10.76 -27.98 24.41
C GLU A 432 9.91 -27.38 23.27
N LEU A 433 10.28 -27.67 22.02
CA LEU A 433 9.56 -27.25 20.83
C LEU A 433 8.43 -28.24 20.42
N ALA A 434 8.12 -29.20 21.30
CA ALA A 434 7.01 -30.14 21.14
C ALA A 434 5.87 -29.83 22.11
N ALA A 435 4.65 -29.69 21.58
CA ALA A 435 3.43 -29.55 22.36
C ALA A 435 2.30 -30.40 21.76
N PRO A 436 1.38 -30.93 22.58
CA PRO A 436 0.23 -31.67 22.07
C PRO A 436 -0.67 -30.74 21.24
N VAL A 437 -1.20 -31.27 20.13
CA VAL A 437 -2.13 -30.53 19.25
C VAL A 437 -3.46 -30.35 20.00
N PRO A 438 -3.90 -29.11 20.26
CA PRO A 438 -5.19 -28.87 20.90
C PRO A 438 -6.35 -29.18 19.94
N PRO A 439 -7.58 -29.37 20.43
CA PRO A 439 -8.74 -29.44 19.55
C PRO A 439 -8.91 -28.11 18.79
N PRO A 440 -9.35 -28.14 17.51
CA PRO A 440 -9.59 -26.92 16.74
C PRO A 440 -10.69 -26.08 17.39
N PRO A 441 -10.54 -24.74 17.42
CA PRO A 441 -11.57 -23.86 17.96
C PRO A 441 -12.82 -23.87 17.06
N ALA A 442 -13.99 -23.95 17.70
CA ALA A 442 -15.29 -24.00 17.01
C ALA A 442 -15.69 -22.64 16.39
N ALA A 443 -15.21 -21.54 16.97
CA ALA A 443 -15.40 -20.16 16.52
C ALA A 443 -14.12 -19.35 16.79
N GLN A 444 -14.04 -18.10 16.32
CA GLN A 444 -12.89 -17.21 16.60
C GLN A 444 -11.55 -17.79 16.12
N ARG A 445 -11.57 -18.45 14.95
CA ARG A 445 -10.37 -19.06 14.35
C ARG A 445 -9.33 -18.00 14.00
N GLY A 446 -9.77 -16.81 13.60
CA GLY A 446 -8.92 -15.65 13.34
C GLY A 446 -8.11 -15.22 14.56
N GLU A 447 -8.75 -15.08 15.72
CA GLU A 447 -8.07 -14.76 16.98
C GLU A 447 -7.08 -15.85 17.39
N ALA A 448 -7.47 -17.13 17.26
CA ALA A 448 -6.59 -18.25 17.54
C ALA A 448 -5.36 -18.27 16.63
N LEU A 449 -5.52 -17.95 15.34
CA LEU A 449 -4.43 -17.83 14.37
C LEU A 449 -3.47 -16.70 14.73
N LEU A 450 -3.98 -15.48 14.95
CA LEU A 450 -3.17 -14.32 15.31
C LEU A 450 -2.46 -14.50 16.66
N GLY A 451 -3.13 -15.15 17.62
CA GLY A 451 -2.54 -15.57 18.89
C GLY A 451 -1.42 -16.60 18.71
N ALA A 452 -1.62 -17.61 17.85
CA ALA A 452 -0.59 -18.61 17.54
C ALA A 452 0.66 -17.98 16.92
N MET A 453 0.49 -17.00 16.03
CA MET A 453 1.62 -16.26 15.44
C MET A 453 2.40 -15.46 16.50
N THR A 454 1.68 -14.83 17.43
CA THR A 454 2.29 -14.12 18.57
C THR A 454 3.07 -15.09 19.47
N ASP A 455 2.53 -16.28 19.72
CA ASP A 455 3.19 -17.32 20.52
C ASP A 455 4.43 -17.89 19.82
N ILE A 456 4.38 -18.09 18.49
CA ILE A 456 5.53 -18.51 17.68
C ILE A 456 6.64 -17.47 17.73
N ASP A 457 6.29 -16.19 17.64
CA ASP A 457 7.26 -15.09 17.63
C ASP A 457 8.05 -15.00 18.95
N ALA A 458 7.48 -15.42 20.09
CA ALA A 458 8.18 -15.53 21.37
C ALA A 458 9.34 -16.55 21.35
N GLY A 459 9.36 -17.48 20.39
CA GLY A 459 10.49 -18.40 20.18
C GLY A 459 11.78 -17.69 19.78
N LEU A 460 11.69 -16.51 19.14
CA LEU A 460 12.84 -15.66 18.83
C LEU A 460 13.50 -15.07 20.08
N GLU A 461 12.76 -15.01 21.19
CA GLU A 461 13.23 -14.55 22.50
C GLU A 461 13.64 -15.72 23.42
N GLY A 462 13.62 -16.95 22.89
CA GLY A 462 14.02 -18.16 23.60
C GLY A 462 12.89 -18.90 24.32
N ASP A 463 11.64 -18.43 24.27
CA ASP A 463 10.49 -19.15 24.84
C ASP A 463 9.99 -20.25 23.88
N LEU A 464 10.78 -21.33 23.79
CA LEU A 464 10.47 -22.47 22.91
C LEU A 464 9.15 -23.16 23.29
N ALA A 465 8.82 -23.20 24.58
CA ALA A 465 7.58 -23.82 25.07
C ALA A 465 6.34 -23.04 24.62
N ARG A 466 6.42 -21.70 24.58
CA ARG A 466 5.36 -20.86 24.01
C ARG A 466 5.29 -21.00 22.50
N ALA A 467 6.43 -21.01 21.81
CA ALA A 467 6.46 -21.24 20.38
C ALA A 467 5.85 -22.60 19.99
N ALA A 468 6.14 -23.66 20.75
CA ALA A 468 5.54 -24.99 20.57
C ALA A 468 4.01 -24.96 20.62
N ARG A 469 3.41 -24.19 21.54
CA ARG A 469 1.94 -24.05 21.63
C ARG A 469 1.38 -23.35 20.41
N GLY A 470 2.03 -22.30 19.93
CA GLY A 470 1.63 -21.62 18.69
C GLY A 470 1.72 -22.54 17.47
N ILE A 471 2.82 -23.30 17.31
CA ILE A 471 2.99 -24.30 16.25
C ILE A 471 1.89 -25.36 16.32
N ALA A 472 1.59 -25.87 17.52
CA ALA A 472 0.53 -26.86 17.72
C ALA A 472 -0.86 -26.29 17.37
N MET A 473 -1.12 -25.02 17.68
CA MET A 473 -2.35 -24.33 17.29
C MET A 473 -2.46 -24.17 15.77
N LEU A 474 -1.38 -23.82 15.06
CA LEU A 474 -1.39 -23.78 13.58
C LEU A 474 -1.78 -25.14 12.99
N ARG A 475 -1.24 -26.24 13.53
CA ARG A 475 -1.64 -27.61 13.13
C ARG A 475 -3.12 -27.88 13.40
N ALA A 476 -3.63 -27.49 14.56
CA ALA A 476 -5.05 -27.63 14.89
C ALA A 476 -5.95 -26.86 13.92
N LEU A 477 -5.50 -25.69 13.44
CA LEU A 477 -6.20 -24.87 12.45
C LEU A 477 -6.06 -25.40 11.00
N GLY A 478 -5.34 -26.51 10.77
CA GLY A 478 -5.12 -27.10 9.45
C GLY A 478 -3.97 -26.47 8.65
N LEU A 479 -3.14 -25.64 9.28
CA LEU A 479 -1.99 -24.96 8.66
C LEU A 479 -0.68 -25.73 8.92
N ALA A 480 -0.66 -27.02 8.59
CA ALA A 480 0.46 -27.91 8.91
C ALA A 480 1.77 -27.49 8.23
N GLU A 481 1.72 -27.09 6.95
CA GLU A 481 2.91 -26.63 6.22
C GLU A 481 3.53 -25.37 6.85
N ASP A 482 2.70 -24.43 7.29
CA ASP A 482 3.16 -23.23 8.00
C ASP A 482 3.74 -23.57 9.37
N ALA A 483 3.13 -24.51 10.09
CA ALA A 483 3.61 -24.99 11.37
C ALA A 483 5.00 -25.66 11.25
N ASP A 484 5.17 -26.52 10.24
CA ASP A 484 6.43 -27.24 10.01
C ASP A 484 7.53 -26.28 9.55
N ARG A 485 7.17 -25.28 8.73
CA ARG A 485 8.09 -24.20 8.34
C ARG A 485 8.53 -23.36 9.54
N ALA A 486 7.59 -22.96 10.40
CA ALA A 486 7.89 -22.21 11.61
C ALA A 486 8.79 -23.00 12.57
N GLN A 487 8.46 -24.29 12.79
CA GLN A 487 9.24 -25.18 13.64
C GLN A 487 10.67 -25.33 13.14
N THR A 488 10.84 -25.55 11.83
CA THR A 488 12.16 -25.65 11.19
C THR A 488 12.95 -24.37 11.35
N GLN A 489 12.33 -23.22 11.10
CA GLN A 489 13.02 -21.93 11.24
C GLN A 489 13.45 -21.67 12.68
N ILE A 490 12.60 -21.96 13.67
CA ILE A 490 12.94 -21.81 15.09
C ILE A 490 14.10 -22.75 15.48
N ALA A 491 14.04 -24.01 15.06
CA ALA A 491 15.08 -25.00 15.36
C ALA A 491 16.46 -24.61 14.77
N LEU A 492 16.46 -23.86 13.67
CA LEU A 492 17.67 -23.39 12.97
C LEU A 492 18.15 -22.00 13.42
N LEU A 493 17.43 -21.29 14.31
CA LEU A 493 17.83 -19.97 14.77
C LEU A 493 19.25 -19.91 15.34
N PRO A 494 19.72 -20.87 16.17
CA PRO A 494 21.06 -20.82 16.75
C PRO A 494 22.19 -20.83 15.70
N GLN A 495 21.96 -21.47 14.55
CA GLN A 495 22.94 -21.52 13.45
C GLN A 495 22.84 -20.28 12.54
N MET A 496 21.63 -19.72 12.42
CA MET A 496 21.30 -18.61 11.53
C MET A 496 21.58 -17.22 12.14
N ALA A 497 21.50 -17.09 13.45
CA ALA A 497 21.79 -15.84 14.15
C ALA A 497 23.31 -15.67 14.37
N ALA A 498 23.77 -14.42 14.44
CA ALA A 498 25.06 -14.14 15.07
C ALA A 498 24.98 -14.51 16.55
N THR A 499 26.01 -15.17 17.07
CA THR A 499 26.15 -15.37 18.52
C THR A 499 26.11 -13.99 19.19
N PRO A 500 25.27 -13.79 20.23
CA PRO A 500 25.15 -12.50 20.90
C PRO A 500 26.46 -12.02 21.53
#